data_AF-A0A848UIK7-F1
#
_entry.id   AF-A0A848UIK7-F1
#
_cell.length_a   1.000
_cell.length_b   1.000
_cell.length_c   1.000
_cell.angle_alpha   90.00
_cell.angle_beta   90.00
_cell.angle_gamma   90.00
#
_symmetry.space_group_name_H-M   'P 1'
#
loop_
_entity.id
_entity.type
_entity.pdbx_description
1 polymer ?
#
loop_
_entity_poly.entity_id
_entity_poly.type
_entity_poly.pdbx_seq_one_letter_code
_entity_poly.pdbx_strand_id
1 'polypeptide(L)'
;MSRPRRTTAGGRRWWLPVALAGVVVPAACSNDPATAGVAAVGSDRDDGDRRIVVSLPDDFVLGPGEAAVQAQADERPLPVGEAAPVETLVEPPRPLPDSAVVIGDSLTVAAEAEIERELRSMGLDVLAIDAIESRRIANGGPQLPPGVDAIADVLDAGADPGLWVIALGTNDVGSGGNVDGFRSSIREVTALIPVDAAIVWVDVWIGGRQDAAAEANQAIRVELGGWDGGAAVVDWFGRGAAEDGSITGDGVHLTESGRVAFAEAIAEAIDSLYR
;
A
#
# COMPACT_ATOMS: atom_id res chain seq x y z
N MET A 1 -41.39 39.12 -3.55
CA MET A 1 -40.57 38.37 -4.53
C MET A 1 -39.97 37.18 -3.82
N SER A 2 -40.64 36.03 -3.90
CA SER A 2 -40.27 34.80 -3.20
C SER A 2 -39.62 33.82 -4.18
N ARG A 3 -38.42 33.33 -3.87
CA ARG A 3 -37.78 32.23 -4.61
C ARG A 3 -38.21 30.89 -4.01
N PRO A 4 -38.49 29.85 -4.81
CA PRO A 4 -38.84 28.53 -4.28
C PRO A 4 -37.59 27.76 -3.87
N ARG A 5 -37.67 27.08 -2.72
CA ARG A 5 -36.68 26.09 -2.26
C ARG A 5 -36.85 24.81 -3.11
N ARG A 6 -35.76 24.34 -3.72
CA ARG A 6 -35.67 22.98 -4.26
C ARG A 6 -35.43 22.02 -3.10
N THR A 7 -36.39 21.13 -2.87
CA THR A 7 -36.23 19.93 -2.06
C THR A 7 -35.67 18.83 -2.95
N THR A 8 -34.42 18.43 -2.77
CA THR A 8 -33.87 17.19 -3.33
C THR A 8 -34.23 16.06 -2.38
N ALA A 9 -35.12 15.17 -2.83
CA ALA A 9 -35.43 13.93 -2.16
C ALA A 9 -34.23 12.98 -2.25
N GLY A 10 -33.53 12.77 -1.14
CA GLY A 10 -32.51 11.74 -1.00
C GLY A 10 -33.18 10.36 -0.95
N GLY A 11 -33.14 9.64 -2.06
CA GLY A 11 -33.53 8.24 -2.12
C GLY A 11 -32.44 7.39 -1.49
N ARG A 12 -32.69 6.86 -0.28
CA ARG A 12 -31.86 5.82 0.33
C ARG A 12 -32.00 4.55 -0.51
N ARG A 13 -30.95 4.19 -1.25
CA ARG A 13 -30.83 2.88 -1.89
C ARG A 13 -30.35 1.88 -0.85
N TRP A 14 -31.18 0.88 -0.60
CA TRP A 14 -30.84 -0.27 0.23
C TRP A 14 -29.93 -1.17 -0.59
N TRP A 15 -28.72 -1.42 -0.10
CA TRP A 15 -27.85 -2.46 -0.62
C TRP A 15 -28.38 -3.80 -0.11
N LEU A 16 -28.87 -4.64 -1.02
CA LEU A 16 -29.14 -6.05 -0.74
C LEU A 16 -27.86 -6.83 -1.00
N PRO A 17 -27.42 -7.72 -0.10
CA PRO A 17 -26.31 -8.61 -0.40
C PRO A 17 -26.69 -9.54 -1.56
N VAL A 18 -25.90 -9.51 -2.63
CA VAL A 18 -26.00 -10.47 -3.73
C VAL A 18 -25.38 -11.77 -3.23
N ALA A 19 -26.21 -12.75 -2.90
CA ALA A 19 -25.77 -14.11 -2.67
C ALA A 19 -25.32 -14.73 -4.01
N LEU A 20 -24.01 -14.89 -4.20
CA LEU A 20 -23.45 -15.67 -5.30
C LEU A 20 -23.78 -17.16 -5.09
N ALA A 21 -24.73 -17.67 -5.86
CA ALA A 21 -24.99 -19.09 -5.97
C ALA A 21 -23.86 -19.73 -6.80
N GLY A 22 -23.00 -20.50 -6.12
CA GLY A 22 -21.96 -21.29 -6.78
C GLY A 22 -22.57 -22.34 -7.71
N VAL A 23 -22.32 -22.20 -9.01
CA VAL A 23 -22.58 -23.25 -10.01
C VAL A 23 -21.41 -24.21 -9.98
N VAL A 24 -21.64 -25.41 -9.43
CA VAL A 24 -20.71 -26.55 -9.53
C VAL A 24 -20.87 -27.16 -10.91
N VAL A 25 -19.87 -27.02 -11.77
CA VAL A 25 -19.78 -27.75 -13.05
C VAL A 25 -18.98 -29.04 -12.81
N PRO A 26 -19.50 -30.23 -13.10
CA PRO A 26 -18.74 -31.47 -12.98
C PRO A 26 -17.69 -31.58 -14.08
N ALA A 27 -16.49 -32.02 -13.67
CA ALA A 27 -15.37 -32.31 -14.55
C ALA A 27 -15.70 -33.46 -15.53
N ALA A 28 -15.58 -33.18 -16.82
CA ALA A 28 -15.57 -34.19 -17.87
C ALA A 28 -14.11 -34.52 -18.23
N CYS A 29 -13.76 -35.79 -18.05
CA CYS A 29 -12.49 -36.37 -18.47
C CYS A 29 -12.44 -36.45 -20.01
N SER A 30 -11.37 -35.95 -20.63
CA SER A 30 -10.92 -36.42 -21.95
C SER A 30 -9.40 -36.42 -22.02
N ASN A 31 -8.85 -37.63 -22.17
CA ASN A 31 -7.46 -37.88 -22.48
C ASN A 31 -7.23 -37.65 -23.99
N ASP A 32 -6.25 -36.82 -24.34
CA ASP A 32 -5.56 -36.95 -25.62
C ASP A 32 -4.09 -36.50 -25.47
N PRO A 33 -3.09 -37.35 -25.78
CA PRO A 33 -1.68 -37.00 -25.69
C PRO A 33 -1.14 -36.62 -27.08
N ALA A 34 -0.71 -35.37 -27.24
CA ALA A 34 0.13 -34.97 -28.38
C ALA A 34 1.24 -34.02 -27.92
N THR A 35 2.43 -34.62 -27.86
CA THR A 35 3.79 -34.07 -27.91
C THR A 35 3.96 -32.67 -28.51
N ALA A 36 4.54 -31.75 -27.74
CA ALA A 36 5.47 -30.74 -28.23
C ALA A 36 6.49 -30.42 -27.11
N GLY A 37 7.77 -30.56 -27.44
CA GLY A 37 8.87 -30.58 -26.48
C GLY A 37 9.15 -29.22 -25.83
N VAL A 38 9.55 -29.29 -24.55
CA VAL A 38 10.17 -28.19 -23.83
C VAL A 38 11.59 -28.61 -23.48
N ALA A 39 12.53 -27.80 -23.95
CA ALA A 39 13.95 -27.94 -23.64
C ALA A 39 14.16 -27.84 -22.13
N ALA A 40 14.87 -28.82 -21.57
CA ALA A 40 15.39 -28.76 -20.22
C ALA A 40 16.48 -27.69 -20.17
N VAL A 41 16.27 -26.64 -19.36
CA VAL A 41 17.35 -25.77 -18.88
C VAL A 41 17.71 -26.28 -17.49
N GLY A 42 18.80 -27.05 -17.41
CA GLY A 42 19.46 -27.33 -16.15
C GLY A 42 20.19 -26.07 -15.69
N SER A 43 19.85 -25.55 -14.52
CA SER A 43 20.70 -24.60 -13.83
C SER A 43 21.56 -25.38 -12.84
N ASP A 44 22.79 -25.64 -13.24
CA ASP A 44 23.88 -25.95 -12.31
C ASP A 44 24.02 -24.77 -11.35
N ARG A 45 23.90 -25.03 -10.05
CA ARG A 45 24.26 -24.07 -9.00
C ARG A 45 25.62 -24.49 -8.49
N ASP A 46 26.64 -23.82 -9.00
CA ASP A 46 27.98 -23.84 -8.44
C ASP A 46 28.46 -22.41 -8.14
N ASP A 47 29.33 -22.36 -7.16
CA ASP A 47 29.77 -21.28 -6.29
C ASP A 47 30.14 -19.90 -6.89
N GLY A 48 29.95 -18.88 -6.04
CA GLY A 48 31.03 -17.94 -5.72
C GLY A 48 31.28 -16.73 -6.64
N ASP A 49 31.46 -15.57 -6.00
CA ASP A 49 32.14 -14.38 -6.54
C ASP A 49 31.45 -13.64 -7.70
N ARG A 50 30.44 -12.83 -7.38
CA ARG A 50 29.92 -11.81 -8.29
C ARG A 50 30.91 -10.65 -8.40
N ARG A 51 31.85 -10.75 -9.34
CA ARG A 51 32.59 -9.60 -9.87
C ARG A 51 31.78 -8.94 -10.98
N ILE A 52 31.52 -7.65 -10.83
CA ILE A 52 30.96 -6.82 -11.90
C ILE A 52 32.08 -6.56 -12.91
N VAL A 53 32.01 -7.20 -14.07
CA VAL A 53 32.85 -6.90 -15.22
C VAL A 53 32.07 -5.92 -16.11
N VAL A 54 32.50 -4.67 -16.13
CA VAL A 54 32.00 -3.67 -17.09
C VAL A 54 32.87 -3.78 -18.34
N SER A 55 32.32 -4.35 -19.41
CA SER A 55 32.95 -4.29 -20.74
C SER A 55 32.71 -2.90 -21.33
N LEU A 56 33.76 -2.09 -21.40
CA LEU A 56 33.78 -0.87 -22.21
C LEU A 56 34.11 -1.24 -23.67
N PRO A 57 33.59 -0.51 -24.67
CA PRO A 57 33.92 -0.72 -26.06
C PRO A 57 35.41 -0.42 -26.34
N ASP A 58 35.98 -1.12 -27.33
CA ASP A 58 37.41 -1.13 -27.67
C ASP A 58 37.98 0.22 -28.15
N ASP A 59 37.18 1.27 -28.22
CA ASP A 59 37.53 2.62 -28.68
C ASP A 59 37.53 3.68 -27.57
N PHE A 60 37.39 3.28 -26.29
CA PHE A 60 37.47 4.21 -25.17
C PHE A 60 38.93 4.64 -24.88
N VAL A 61 39.38 5.66 -25.60
CA VAL A 61 40.68 6.32 -25.38
C VAL A 61 40.58 7.25 -24.17
N LEU A 62 41.17 6.84 -23.04
CA LEU A 62 41.50 7.76 -21.94
C LEU A 62 42.63 8.68 -22.40
N GLY A 63 42.29 9.92 -22.78
CA GLY A 63 43.25 10.95 -23.15
C GLY A 63 44.13 11.35 -21.95
N PRO A 64 45.45 11.55 -22.13
CA PRO A 64 46.30 12.13 -21.09
C PRO A 64 46.08 13.64 -21.08
N GLY A 65 45.51 14.16 -20.00
CA GLY A 65 45.15 15.57 -19.90
C GLY A 65 44.93 16.03 -18.47
N GLU A 66 45.91 15.81 -17.60
CA GLU A 66 46.03 16.60 -16.37
C GLU A 66 46.33 18.06 -16.74
N ALA A 67 45.29 18.87 -16.85
CA ALA A 67 45.38 20.30 -16.65
C ALA A 67 44.79 20.59 -15.27
N ALA A 68 45.66 20.73 -14.27
CA ALA A 68 45.29 21.26 -12.97
C ALA A 68 44.78 22.69 -13.15
N VAL A 69 43.46 22.85 -13.23
CA VAL A 69 42.81 24.15 -13.13
C VAL A 69 42.81 24.52 -11.65
N GLN A 70 43.83 25.25 -11.24
CA GLN A 70 43.84 25.98 -9.97
C GLN A 70 42.80 27.10 -10.06
N ALA A 71 41.55 26.77 -9.73
CA ALA A 71 40.53 27.77 -9.46
C ALA A 71 40.91 28.48 -8.15
N GLN A 72 41.50 29.66 -8.26
CA GLN A 72 41.58 30.61 -7.15
C GLN A 72 40.14 31.01 -6.80
N ALA A 73 39.60 30.40 -5.74
CA ALA A 73 38.37 30.86 -5.13
C ALA A 73 38.61 32.28 -4.61
N ASP A 74 37.99 33.27 -5.24
CA ASP A 74 37.87 34.64 -4.72
C ASP A 74 36.95 34.56 -3.50
N GLU A 75 37.54 34.31 -2.32
CA GLU A 75 36.87 34.24 -1.01
C GLU A 75 36.38 35.63 -0.57
N ARG A 76 35.54 36.28 -1.37
CA ARG A 76 34.76 37.42 -0.89
C ARG A 76 33.68 36.86 0.03
N PRO A 77 33.67 37.22 1.33
CA PRO A 77 32.58 36.84 2.21
C PRO A 77 31.30 37.39 1.61
N LEU A 78 30.40 36.50 1.19
CA LEU A 78 29.05 36.92 0.82
C LEU A 78 28.47 37.64 2.04
N PRO A 79 27.86 38.82 1.88
CA PRO A 79 27.19 39.50 2.98
C PRO A 79 26.18 38.51 3.56
N VAL A 80 26.41 38.10 4.81
CA VAL A 80 25.49 37.27 5.58
C VAL A 80 24.30 38.16 5.89
N GLY A 81 23.38 38.26 4.92
CA GLY A 81 22.09 38.88 5.12
C GLY A 81 21.40 38.11 6.23
N GLU A 82 21.12 38.79 7.33
CA GLU A 82 20.31 38.30 8.44
C GLU A 82 19.03 37.71 7.85
N ALA A 83 18.96 36.38 7.80
CA ALA A 83 17.85 35.67 7.19
C ALA A 83 16.60 36.06 7.96
N ALA A 84 15.66 36.70 7.28
CA ALA A 84 14.37 37.04 7.86
C ALA A 84 13.78 35.77 8.49
N PRO A 85 13.19 35.86 9.70
CA PRO A 85 12.59 34.70 10.34
C PRO A 85 11.59 34.06 9.37
N VAL A 86 11.86 32.81 9.01
CA VAL A 86 10.92 31.99 8.23
C VAL A 86 9.74 31.71 9.16
N GLU A 87 8.68 32.51 9.06
CA GLU A 87 7.41 32.17 9.69
C GLU A 87 6.94 30.85 9.09
N THR A 88 7.07 29.79 9.87
CA THR A 88 6.49 28.49 9.54
C THR A 88 4.98 28.65 9.59
N LEU A 89 4.34 28.80 8.44
CA LEU A 89 2.89 28.76 8.34
C LEU A 89 2.45 27.35 8.73
N VAL A 90 1.96 27.19 9.95
CA VAL A 90 1.30 25.96 10.38
C VAL A 90 -0.04 25.93 9.65
N GLU A 91 -0.18 25.04 8.68
CA GLU A 91 -1.47 24.82 8.04
C GLU A 91 -2.49 24.35 9.08
N PRO A 92 -3.73 24.87 9.06
CA PRO A 92 -4.76 24.41 9.97
C PRO A 92 -5.04 22.91 9.73
N PRO A 93 -5.35 22.15 10.79
CA PRO A 93 -5.65 20.73 10.64
C PRO A 93 -6.83 20.53 9.69
N ARG A 94 -6.69 19.55 8.79
CA ARG A 94 -7.76 19.18 7.86
C ARG A 94 -8.95 18.61 8.65
N PRO A 95 -10.20 18.86 8.23
CA PRO A 95 -11.34 18.19 8.82
C PRO A 95 -11.28 16.69 8.48
N LEU A 96 -11.70 15.85 9.44
CA LEU A 96 -11.92 14.42 9.19
C LEU A 96 -12.98 14.23 8.09
N PRO A 97 -12.78 13.33 7.13
CA PRO A 97 -13.79 12.97 6.13
C PRO A 97 -15.06 12.38 6.77
N ASP A 98 -16.16 12.39 6.04
CA ASP A 98 -17.42 11.81 6.51
C ASP A 98 -17.49 10.29 6.31
N SER A 99 -16.69 9.73 5.38
CA SER A 99 -16.81 8.34 4.95
C SER A 99 -15.46 7.69 4.66
N ALA A 100 -15.42 6.36 4.82
CA ALA A 100 -14.23 5.56 4.62
C ALA A 100 -14.52 4.24 3.88
N VAL A 101 -13.51 3.75 3.16
CA VAL A 101 -13.44 2.38 2.63
C VAL A 101 -12.18 1.71 3.15
N VAL A 102 -12.27 0.42 3.45
CA VAL A 102 -11.13 -0.41 3.85
C VAL A 102 -10.92 -1.50 2.80
N ILE A 103 -9.71 -1.59 2.24
CA ILE A 103 -9.28 -2.67 1.35
C ILE A 103 -8.17 -3.45 2.03
N GLY A 104 -8.36 -4.75 2.20
CA GLY A 104 -7.45 -5.54 3.03
C GLY A 104 -7.22 -6.98 2.61
N ASP A 105 -6.27 -7.61 3.31
CA ASP A 105 -5.93 -9.03 3.19
C ASP A 105 -6.46 -9.85 4.39
N SER A 106 -5.84 -11.00 4.70
CA SER A 106 -6.23 -11.88 5.81
C SER A 106 -6.19 -11.21 7.18
N LEU A 107 -5.34 -10.20 7.40
CA LEU A 107 -5.32 -9.49 8.68
C LEU A 107 -6.57 -8.63 8.86
N THR A 108 -7.04 -8.04 7.77
CA THR A 108 -8.30 -7.26 7.77
C THR A 108 -9.51 -8.17 7.91
N VAL A 109 -9.52 -9.33 7.24
CA VAL A 109 -10.56 -10.36 7.46
C VAL A 109 -10.64 -10.75 8.93
N ALA A 110 -9.50 -10.92 9.59
CA ALA A 110 -9.47 -11.30 11.00
C ALA A 110 -9.97 -10.19 11.94
N ALA A 111 -9.73 -8.91 11.60
CA ALA A 111 -10.02 -7.75 12.44
C ALA A 111 -11.21 -6.89 11.96
N GLU A 112 -12.04 -7.40 11.04
CA GLU A 112 -13.07 -6.63 10.35
C GLU A 112 -14.02 -5.93 11.32
N ALA A 113 -14.50 -6.64 12.34
CA ALA A 113 -15.45 -6.12 13.32
C ALA A 113 -14.83 -5.03 14.21
N GLU A 114 -13.57 -5.20 14.61
CA GLU A 114 -12.82 -4.21 15.38
C GLU A 114 -12.56 -2.95 14.55
N ILE A 115 -12.12 -3.11 13.28
CA ILE A 115 -11.88 -1.98 12.36
C ILE A 115 -13.17 -1.19 12.16
N GLU A 116 -14.29 -1.86 11.84
CA GLU A 116 -15.57 -1.18 11.62
C GLU A 116 -16.01 -0.40 12.87
N ARG A 117 -15.83 -1.00 14.07
CA ARG A 117 -16.15 -0.37 15.34
C ARG A 117 -15.31 0.90 15.58
N GLU A 118 -14.00 0.82 15.41
CA GLU A 118 -13.11 1.95 15.64
C GLU A 118 -13.40 3.10 14.67
N LEU A 119 -13.53 2.82 13.36
CA LEU A 119 -13.84 3.85 12.36
C LEU A 119 -15.18 4.53 12.64
N ARG A 120 -16.23 3.77 12.97
CA ARG A 120 -17.54 4.35 13.33
C ARG A 120 -17.48 5.18 14.61
N SER A 121 -16.65 4.81 15.58
CA SER A 121 -16.47 5.58 16.82
C SER A 121 -15.88 6.97 16.57
N MET A 122 -15.10 7.12 15.49
CA MET A 122 -14.55 8.39 15.02
C MET A 122 -15.58 9.23 14.25
N GLY A 123 -16.78 8.69 13.99
CA GLY A 123 -17.84 9.35 13.22
C GLY A 123 -17.81 9.08 11.71
N LEU A 124 -16.96 8.16 11.24
CA LEU A 124 -16.89 7.79 9.83
C LEU A 124 -18.05 6.87 9.42
N ASP A 125 -18.67 7.14 8.27
CA ASP A 125 -19.53 6.20 7.58
C ASP A 125 -18.69 5.19 6.78
N VAL A 126 -18.66 3.94 7.24
CA VAL A 126 -17.88 2.88 6.58
C VAL A 126 -18.71 2.34 5.40
N LEU A 127 -18.34 2.77 4.19
CA LEU A 127 -19.07 2.43 2.96
C LEU A 127 -18.84 0.97 2.53
N ALA A 128 -17.62 0.48 2.74
CA ALA A 128 -17.24 -0.90 2.46
C ALA A 128 -16.01 -1.30 3.28
N ILE A 129 -15.97 -2.58 3.68
CA ILE A 129 -14.75 -3.29 4.05
C ILE A 129 -14.64 -4.46 3.08
N ASP A 130 -13.72 -4.36 2.13
CA ASP A 130 -13.43 -5.43 1.19
C ASP A 130 -12.10 -6.08 1.58
N ALA A 131 -12.18 -7.26 2.21
CA ALA A 131 -11.03 -8.03 2.62
C ALA A 131 -11.14 -9.48 2.16
N ILE A 132 -10.03 -10.02 1.64
CA ILE A 132 -9.95 -11.42 1.22
C ILE A 132 -8.64 -12.03 1.70
N GLU A 133 -8.71 -13.26 2.22
CA GLU A 133 -7.53 -14.01 2.61
C GLU A 133 -6.54 -14.17 1.44
N SER A 134 -5.25 -14.07 1.74
CA SER A 134 -4.16 -14.17 0.75
C SER A 134 -4.13 -13.08 -0.33
N ARG A 135 -5.01 -12.06 -0.27
CA ARG A 135 -5.03 -10.96 -1.24
C ARG A 135 -3.67 -10.25 -1.29
N ARG A 136 -3.22 -9.97 -2.50
CA ARG A 136 -2.03 -9.18 -2.82
C ARG A 136 -2.43 -7.83 -3.40
N ILE A 137 -1.49 -6.90 -3.47
CA ILE A 137 -1.74 -5.54 -3.96
C ILE A 137 -2.23 -5.55 -5.42
N ALA A 138 -1.38 -6.00 -6.36
CA ALA A 138 -1.67 -5.99 -7.80
C ALA A 138 -1.68 -7.38 -8.46
N ASN A 139 -1.10 -8.38 -7.80
CA ASN A 139 -0.95 -9.71 -8.37
C ASN A 139 -2.07 -10.65 -7.91
N GLY A 140 -2.99 -11.00 -8.80
CA GLY A 140 -4.08 -11.92 -8.47
C GLY A 140 -4.41 -12.90 -9.60
N GLY A 141 -5.50 -13.61 -9.42
CA GLY A 141 -6.04 -14.53 -10.42
C GLY A 141 -7.55 -14.57 -10.35
N PRO A 142 -8.21 -15.34 -11.24
CA PRO A 142 -9.68 -15.33 -11.33
C PRO A 142 -10.41 -15.75 -10.05
N GLN A 143 -9.74 -16.47 -9.14
CA GLN A 143 -10.29 -16.91 -7.86
C GLN A 143 -9.84 -16.04 -6.67
N LEU A 144 -8.87 -15.15 -6.88
CA LEU A 144 -8.29 -14.30 -5.85
C LEU A 144 -8.00 -12.93 -6.48
N PRO A 145 -9.02 -12.06 -6.57
CA PRO A 145 -8.84 -10.75 -7.16
C PRO A 145 -7.85 -9.92 -6.30
N PRO A 146 -6.89 -9.23 -6.94
CA PRO A 146 -5.95 -8.37 -6.25
C PRO A 146 -6.65 -7.13 -5.65
N GLY A 147 -5.94 -6.41 -4.79
CA GLY A 147 -6.44 -5.17 -4.19
C GLY A 147 -6.77 -4.07 -5.19
N VAL A 148 -6.01 -3.97 -6.29
CA VAL A 148 -6.33 -3.02 -7.39
C VAL A 148 -7.72 -3.27 -7.97
N ASP A 149 -8.14 -4.53 -8.11
CA ASP A 149 -9.48 -4.88 -8.62
C ASP A 149 -10.55 -4.54 -7.58
N ALA A 150 -10.30 -4.79 -6.29
CA ALA A 150 -11.23 -4.44 -5.22
C ALA A 150 -11.48 -2.91 -5.13
N ILE A 151 -10.45 -2.09 -5.36
CA ILE A 151 -10.60 -0.63 -5.43
C ILE A 151 -11.44 -0.24 -6.64
N ALA A 152 -11.16 -0.82 -7.80
CA ALA A 152 -11.93 -0.57 -9.02
C ALA A 152 -13.41 -0.94 -8.83
N ASP A 153 -13.70 -2.10 -8.22
CA ASP A 153 -15.07 -2.56 -7.95
C ASP A 153 -15.84 -1.61 -7.03
N VAL A 154 -15.19 -1.07 -5.99
CA VAL A 154 -15.78 -0.07 -5.09
C VAL A 154 -16.11 1.23 -5.84
N LEU A 155 -15.20 1.70 -6.70
CA LEU A 155 -15.40 2.90 -7.51
C LEU A 155 -16.50 2.69 -8.56
N ASP A 156 -16.54 1.53 -9.21
CA ASP A 156 -17.56 1.16 -10.20
C ASP A 156 -18.95 1.01 -9.56
N ALA A 157 -19.01 0.62 -8.29
CA ALA A 157 -20.23 0.64 -7.49
C ALA A 157 -20.72 2.06 -7.15
N GLY A 158 -19.92 3.10 -7.45
CA GLY A 158 -20.24 4.51 -7.26
C GLY A 158 -19.94 5.02 -5.85
N ALA A 159 -19.10 4.32 -5.09
CA ALA A 159 -18.61 4.83 -3.82
C ALA A 159 -17.60 5.97 -4.04
N ASP A 160 -17.66 6.98 -3.17
CA ASP A 160 -16.78 8.15 -3.20
C ASP A 160 -16.33 8.47 -1.76
N PRO A 161 -15.49 7.61 -1.15
CA PRO A 161 -15.02 7.83 0.21
C PRO A 161 -13.95 8.93 0.26
N GLY A 162 -14.00 9.77 1.28
CA GLY A 162 -12.94 10.76 1.53
C GLY A 162 -11.68 10.16 2.19
N LEU A 163 -11.76 8.90 2.65
CA LEU A 163 -10.66 8.16 3.28
C LEU A 163 -10.57 6.72 2.75
N TRP A 164 -9.37 6.32 2.33
CA TRP A 164 -9.04 4.95 1.98
C TRP A 164 -8.08 4.36 3.00
N VAL A 165 -8.47 3.23 3.62
CA VAL A 165 -7.58 2.43 4.45
C VAL A 165 -7.11 1.23 3.64
N ILE A 166 -5.81 1.13 3.40
CA ILE A 166 -5.19 0.06 2.62
C ILE A 166 -4.37 -0.83 3.55
N ALA A 167 -4.86 -2.02 3.82
CA ALA A 167 -4.23 -3.02 4.67
C ALA A 167 -3.78 -4.23 3.82
N LEU A 168 -2.89 -3.95 2.86
CA LEU A 168 -2.35 -4.89 1.90
C LEU A 168 -0.82 -4.91 1.94
N GLY A 169 -0.24 -6.01 1.47
CA GLY A 169 1.20 -6.16 1.24
C GLY A 169 1.81 -7.38 1.94
N THR A 170 1.13 -7.95 2.94
CA THR A 170 1.59 -9.14 3.67
C THR A 170 1.90 -10.30 2.71
N ASN A 171 1.04 -10.51 1.72
CA ASN A 171 1.15 -11.61 0.76
C ASN A 171 2.10 -11.33 -0.42
N ASP A 172 2.57 -10.08 -0.55
CA ASP A 172 3.52 -9.66 -1.57
C ASP A 172 4.97 -9.81 -1.07
N VAL A 173 5.20 -9.63 0.23
CA VAL A 173 6.53 -9.74 0.86
C VAL A 173 7.03 -11.19 0.87
N GLY A 174 8.22 -11.40 0.30
CA GLY A 174 8.88 -12.71 0.26
C GLY A 174 8.29 -13.69 -0.77
N SER A 175 7.40 -13.23 -1.65
CA SER A 175 6.80 -14.04 -2.73
C SER A 175 7.73 -14.27 -3.94
N GLY A 176 9.00 -13.87 -3.85
CA GLY A 176 9.98 -13.91 -4.94
C GLY A 176 10.03 -12.64 -5.80
N GLY A 177 9.16 -11.66 -5.53
CA GLY A 177 9.24 -10.31 -6.11
C GLY A 177 10.35 -9.47 -5.49
N ASN A 178 10.85 -8.48 -6.25
CA ASN A 178 11.76 -7.45 -5.74
C ASN A 178 10.97 -6.22 -5.26
N VAL A 179 11.64 -5.33 -4.52
CA VAL A 179 11.03 -4.09 -4.01
C VAL A 179 10.48 -3.18 -5.12
N ASP A 180 11.07 -3.21 -6.32
CA ASP A 180 10.57 -2.42 -7.45
C ASP A 180 9.19 -2.90 -7.93
N GLY A 181 8.97 -4.22 -7.98
CA GLY A 181 7.66 -4.80 -8.24
C GLY A 181 6.64 -4.41 -7.18
N PHE A 182 7.02 -4.44 -5.90
CA PHE A 182 6.17 -3.99 -4.80
C PHE A 182 5.78 -2.50 -4.96
N ARG A 183 6.75 -1.63 -5.28
CA ARG A 183 6.50 -0.21 -5.57
C ARG A 183 5.58 0.00 -6.77
N SER A 184 5.74 -0.79 -7.83
CA SER A 184 4.82 -0.74 -8.99
C SER A 184 3.39 -1.02 -8.57
N SER A 185 3.17 -2.06 -7.75
CA SER A 185 1.84 -2.40 -7.24
C SER A 185 1.22 -1.27 -6.40
N ILE A 186 2.01 -0.58 -5.56
CA ILE A 186 1.53 0.58 -4.79
C ILE A 186 1.07 1.69 -5.75
N ARG A 187 1.86 1.98 -6.78
CA ARG A 187 1.50 3.02 -7.77
C ARG A 187 0.20 2.69 -8.50
N GLU A 188 -0.01 1.43 -8.85
CA GLU A 188 -1.26 0.97 -9.46
C GLU A 188 -2.48 1.23 -8.56
N VAL A 189 -2.38 0.91 -7.27
CA VAL A 189 -3.41 1.25 -6.28
C VAL A 189 -3.64 2.76 -6.20
N THR A 190 -2.58 3.54 -6.00
CA THR A 190 -2.70 5.00 -5.82
C THR A 190 -3.17 5.72 -7.08
N ALA A 191 -3.00 5.13 -8.27
CA ALA A 191 -3.49 5.70 -9.52
C ALA A 191 -5.02 5.59 -9.69
N LEU A 192 -5.67 4.69 -8.93
CA LEU A 192 -7.13 4.51 -8.93
C LEU A 192 -7.82 5.41 -7.91
N ILE A 193 -7.15 5.70 -6.79
CA ILE A 193 -7.71 6.50 -5.70
C ILE A 193 -7.78 7.98 -6.12
N PRO A 194 -8.91 8.68 -5.90
CA PRO A 194 -8.99 10.12 -6.16
C PRO A 194 -7.90 10.90 -5.43
N VAL A 195 -7.21 11.80 -6.13
CA VAL A 195 -6.03 12.52 -5.61
C VAL A 195 -6.31 13.40 -4.40
N ASP A 196 -7.57 13.76 -4.17
CA ASP A 196 -8.06 14.55 -3.04
C ASP A 196 -8.54 13.69 -1.86
N ALA A 197 -8.68 12.37 -2.04
CA ALA A 197 -8.99 11.45 -0.95
C ALA A 197 -7.74 11.14 -0.12
N ALA A 198 -7.91 10.99 1.19
CA ALA A 198 -6.81 10.62 2.06
C ALA A 198 -6.50 9.11 1.98
N ILE A 199 -5.24 8.74 2.21
CA ILE A 199 -4.79 7.35 2.24
C ILE A 199 -4.15 7.03 3.59
N VAL A 200 -4.65 5.99 4.26
CA VAL A 200 -3.98 5.38 5.42
C VAL A 200 -3.55 3.98 5.01
N TRP A 201 -2.24 3.75 4.94
CA TRP A 201 -1.69 2.46 4.53
C TRP A 201 -1.07 1.73 5.71
N VAL A 202 -1.47 0.49 5.95
CA VAL A 202 -0.91 -0.34 7.02
C VAL A 202 0.39 -1.00 6.57
N ASP A 203 1.49 -0.70 7.25
CA ASP A 203 2.76 -1.33 6.91
C ASP A 203 2.81 -2.80 7.36
N VAL A 204 3.72 -3.56 6.78
CA VAL A 204 3.72 -5.02 6.83
C VAL A 204 4.59 -5.51 7.98
N TRP A 205 4.10 -6.48 8.75
CA TRP A 205 4.91 -7.25 9.69
C TRP A 205 4.78 -8.74 9.40
N ILE A 206 5.91 -9.45 9.32
CA ILE A 206 5.96 -10.91 9.15
C ILE A 206 7.12 -11.49 9.96
N GLY A 207 6.79 -12.43 10.84
CA GLY A 207 7.74 -13.21 11.63
C GLY A 207 8.77 -13.92 10.75
N GLY A 208 10.05 -13.68 11.03
CA GLY A 208 11.17 -14.27 10.30
C GLY A 208 11.45 -13.66 8.94
N ARG A 209 10.78 -12.55 8.57
CA ARG A 209 11.00 -11.81 7.32
C ARG A 209 11.13 -10.30 7.53
N GLN A 210 11.69 -9.90 8.67
CA GLN A 210 11.72 -8.49 9.08
C GLN A 210 12.49 -7.59 8.09
N ASP A 211 13.60 -8.05 7.51
CA ASP A 211 14.35 -7.26 6.53
C ASP A 211 13.52 -6.98 5.26
N ALA A 212 12.88 -8.02 4.71
CA ALA A 212 12.03 -7.87 3.52
C ALA A 212 10.79 -7.02 3.81
N ALA A 213 10.20 -7.15 5.00
CA ALA A 213 9.10 -6.30 5.45
C ALA A 213 9.57 -4.84 5.58
N ALA A 214 10.74 -4.58 6.18
CA ALA A 214 11.29 -3.23 6.31
C ALA A 214 11.53 -2.57 4.94
N GLU A 215 12.06 -3.30 3.96
CA GLU A 215 12.23 -2.80 2.59
C GLU A 215 10.88 -2.45 1.93
N ALA A 216 9.87 -3.31 2.07
CA ALA A 216 8.52 -3.05 1.58
C ALA A 216 7.89 -1.83 2.28
N ASN A 217 8.07 -1.71 3.60
CA ASN A 217 7.52 -0.61 4.37
C ASN A 217 8.21 0.73 4.05
N GLN A 218 9.49 0.70 3.69
CA GLN A 218 10.18 1.87 3.16
C GLN A 218 9.61 2.27 1.79
N ALA A 219 9.27 1.30 0.93
CA ALA A 219 8.60 1.56 -0.34
C ALA A 219 7.24 2.24 -0.14
N ILE A 220 6.41 1.79 0.81
CA ILE A 220 5.14 2.44 1.17
C ILE A 220 5.35 3.92 1.51
N ARG A 221 6.29 4.20 2.42
CA ARG A 221 6.59 5.57 2.85
C ARG A 221 7.08 6.45 1.69
N VAL A 222 7.91 5.92 0.80
CA VAL A 222 8.44 6.66 -0.35
C VAL A 222 7.34 7.00 -1.35
N GLU A 223 6.46 6.05 -1.68
CA GLU A 223 5.40 6.29 -2.68
C GLU A 223 4.29 7.21 -2.13
N LEU A 224 4.01 7.18 -0.82
CA LEU A 224 2.99 8.04 -0.20
C LEU A 224 3.51 9.42 0.22
N GLY A 225 4.83 9.63 0.29
CA GLY A 225 5.42 10.87 0.82
C GLY A 225 5.11 12.16 0.05
N GLY A 226 4.47 12.05 -1.12
CA GLY A 226 4.02 13.20 -1.93
C GLY A 226 2.51 13.20 -2.21
N TRP A 227 1.70 12.49 -1.41
CA TRP A 227 0.26 12.40 -1.66
C TRP A 227 -0.49 13.66 -1.22
N ASP A 228 -1.10 14.36 -2.18
CA ASP A 228 -1.77 15.66 -1.97
C ASP A 228 -3.00 15.55 -1.06
N GLY A 229 -3.82 14.50 -1.21
CA GLY A 229 -5.00 14.23 -0.38
C GLY A 229 -4.69 13.96 1.10
N GLY A 230 -3.40 13.83 1.45
CA GLY A 230 -2.94 13.46 2.78
C GLY A 230 -2.77 11.97 2.92
N ALA A 231 -1.59 11.55 3.37
CA ALA A 231 -1.30 10.16 3.62
C ALA A 231 -0.68 9.94 4.99
N ALA A 232 -1.02 8.81 5.60
CA ALA A 232 -0.37 8.29 6.79
C ALA A 232 -0.03 6.81 6.62
N VAL A 233 1.05 6.38 7.27
CA VAL A 233 1.43 4.97 7.34
C VAL A 233 1.19 4.50 8.77
N VAL A 234 0.38 3.46 8.94
CA VAL A 234 0.19 2.81 10.25
C VAL A 234 1.44 2.02 10.57
N ASP A 235 2.01 2.23 11.75
CA ASP A 235 3.18 1.50 12.26
C ASP A 235 2.77 0.16 12.88
N TRP A 236 2.29 -0.75 12.04
CA TRP A 236 2.00 -2.12 12.44
C TRP A 236 3.29 -2.93 12.60
N PHE A 237 4.32 -2.61 11.82
CA PHE A 237 5.66 -3.20 11.90
C PHE A 237 6.29 -3.02 13.27
N GLY A 238 6.24 -1.81 13.84
CA GLY A 238 6.70 -1.54 15.19
C GLY A 238 5.89 -2.28 16.24
N ARG A 239 4.55 -2.28 16.13
CA ARG A 239 3.65 -2.94 17.10
C ARG A 239 3.79 -4.45 17.09
N GLY A 240 3.79 -5.08 15.92
CA GLY A 240 3.97 -6.53 15.77
C GLY A 240 5.32 -7.00 16.34
N ALA A 241 6.34 -6.15 16.35
CA ALA A 241 7.64 -6.45 16.97
C ALA A 241 7.65 -6.26 18.50
N ALA A 242 6.77 -5.43 19.05
CA ALA A 242 6.78 -5.04 20.46
C ALA A 242 5.71 -5.74 21.32
N GLU A 243 4.60 -6.16 20.72
CA GLU A 243 3.45 -6.71 21.45
C GLU A 243 3.45 -8.23 21.51
N ASP A 244 3.90 -8.75 22.64
CA ASP A 244 3.74 -10.16 22.98
C ASP A 244 2.26 -10.56 22.94
N GLY A 245 1.94 -11.51 22.07
CA GLY A 245 0.61 -12.11 21.99
C GLY A 245 -0.36 -11.45 21.01
N SER A 246 0.04 -10.44 20.23
CA SER A 246 -0.79 -9.88 19.15
C SER A 246 -0.76 -10.74 17.88
N ILE A 247 0.29 -11.54 17.68
CA ILE A 247 0.45 -12.44 16.54
C ILE A 247 0.39 -13.89 17.03
N THR A 248 -0.27 -14.76 16.26
CA THR A 248 -0.25 -16.21 16.51
C THR A 248 1.14 -16.81 16.27
N GLY A 249 1.30 -18.09 16.64
CA GLY A 249 2.58 -18.80 16.49
C GLY A 249 3.06 -18.97 15.05
N ASP A 250 2.25 -18.67 14.03
CA ASP A 250 2.66 -18.71 12.63
C ASP A 250 3.42 -17.46 12.16
N GLY A 251 3.51 -16.43 13.01
CA GLY A 251 4.25 -15.21 12.69
C GLY A 251 3.56 -14.32 11.67
N VAL A 252 2.26 -14.47 11.42
CA VAL A 252 1.51 -13.59 10.51
C VAL A 252 0.13 -13.24 11.08
N HIS A 253 -0.66 -14.24 11.44
CA HIS A 253 -2.07 -14.01 11.75
C HIS A 253 -2.26 -13.38 13.13
N LEU A 254 -3.34 -12.61 13.27
CA LEU A 254 -3.70 -11.94 14.51
C LEU A 254 -4.28 -12.93 15.52
N THR A 255 -3.93 -12.77 16.79
CA THR A 255 -4.72 -13.30 17.90
C THR A 255 -5.96 -12.42 18.12
N GLU A 256 -6.81 -12.78 19.09
CA GLU A 256 -7.94 -11.93 19.47
C GLU A 256 -7.51 -10.54 19.94
N SER A 257 -6.47 -10.44 20.78
CA SER A 257 -5.92 -9.14 21.20
C SER A 257 -5.25 -8.41 20.04
N GLY A 258 -4.61 -9.14 19.12
CA GLY A 258 -4.02 -8.58 17.92
C GLY A 258 -5.01 -7.90 16.99
N ARG A 259 -6.24 -8.42 16.89
CA ARG A 259 -7.32 -7.79 16.10
C ARG A 259 -7.68 -6.40 16.64
N VAL A 260 -7.80 -6.29 17.96
CA VAL A 260 -8.07 -5.01 18.62
C VAL A 260 -6.90 -4.05 18.42
N ALA A 261 -5.67 -4.49 18.67
CA ALA A 261 -4.48 -3.65 18.50
C ALA A 261 -4.28 -3.18 17.05
N PHE A 262 -4.58 -4.04 16.07
CA PHE A 262 -4.53 -3.71 14.65
C PHE A 262 -5.53 -2.60 14.27
N ALA A 263 -6.78 -2.73 14.75
CA ALA A 263 -7.81 -1.71 14.52
C ALA A 263 -7.49 -0.38 15.22
N GLU A 264 -6.99 -0.43 16.46
CA GLU A 264 -6.55 0.75 17.21
C GLU A 264 -5.40 1.46 16.48
N ALA A 265 -4.42 0.73 15.94
CA ALA A 265 -3.33 1.31 15.19
C ALA A 265 -3.81 2.08 13.95
N ILE A 266 -4.81 1.55 13.23
CA ILE A 266 -5.45 2.23 12.11
C ILE A 266 -6.12 3.53 12.59
N ALA A 267 -6.91 3.46 13.67
CA ALA A 267 -7.62 4.61 14.22
C ALA A 267 -6.66 5.72 14.69
N GLU A 268 -5.56 5.35 15.34
CA GLU A 268 -4.53 6.30 15.79
C GLU A 268 -3.84 7.00 14.61
N ALA A 269 -3.54 6.29 13.53
CA ALA A 269 -2.95 6.89 12.34
C ALA A 269 -3.92 7.87 11.67
N ILE A 270 -5.21 7.55 11.64
CA ILE A 270 -6.25 8.48 11.16
C ILE A 270 -6.31 9.70 12.07
N ASP A 271 -6.35 9.53 13.39
CA ASP A 271 -6.40 10.67 14.33
C ASP A 271 -5.19 11.59 14.16
N SER A 272 -3.99 11.02 13.98
CA SER A 272 -2.75 11.77 13.73
C SER A 272 -2.74 12.51 12.39
N LEU A 273 -3.49 12.06 11.39
CA LEU A 273 -3.56 12.72 10.09
C LEU A 273 -4.42 14.00 10.12
N TYR A 274 -5.34 14.11 11.10
CA TYR A 274 -6.36 15.16 11.18
C TYR A 274 -6.30 16.03 12.44
N ARG A 275 -5.29 15.87 13.30
CA ARG A 275 -5.08 16.69 14.51
C ARG A 275 -3.70 17.33 14.54
#